data_AF-A0A4Y5YPQ2-F1
#
_entry.id   AF-A0A4Y5YPQ2-F1
#
_cell.length_a   1.000
_cell.length_b   1.000
_cell.length_c   1.000
_cell.angle_alpha   90.00
_cell.angle_beta   90.00
_cell.angle_gamma   90.00
#
_symmetry.space_group_name_H-M   'P 1'
#
loop_
_entity.id
_entity.type
_entity.pdbx_description
1 polymer ?
#
loop_
_entity_poly.entity_id
_entity_poly.type
_entity_poly.pdbx_seq_one_letter_code
_entity_poly.pdbx_strand_id
1 'polypeptide(L)'
;MAIEHDYFGLLSSGPDGSIFWSETVELGDQSVTVDLTAPDQDDVSADALDIAASLIAGLENVDDVARRGMLAEVDDRTSEVTEYILQQQEAYGDELEDVLVDVSGDAAVDIIRSLRLMSMTILADEHGGSEPFAVLEYALDATTTDDVLLVNLGSDGSVQSVMSAD
;
A
#
# COMPACT_ATOMS: atom_id res chain seq x y z
N MET A 1 1.94 -15.23 23.84
CA MET A 1 1.85 -14.14 24.84
C MET A 1 0.83 -13.14 24.27
N ALA A 2 0.59 -11.96 24.84
CA ALA A 2 -0.31 -10.99 24.22
C ALA A 2 0.24 -9.57 24.41
N ILE A 3 0.11 -8.72 23.40
CA ILE A 3 0.53 -7.32 23.41
C ILE A 3 -0.73 -6.47 23.49
N GLU A 4 -0.79 -5.54 24.45
CA GLU A 4 -1.87 -4.56 24.55
C GLU A 4 -1.38 -3.24 23.96
N HIS A 5 -2.17 -2.65 23.05
CA HIS A 5 -1.88 -1.39 22.39
C HIS A 5 -3.15 -0.54 22.30
N ASP A 6 -3.02 0.79 22.42
CA ASP A 6 -4.17 1.69 22.47
C ASP A 6 -5.01 1.66 21.18
N TYR A 7 -4.34 1.52 20.03
CA TYR A 7 -5.01 1.44 18.72
C TYR A 7 -5.50 0.01 18.40
N PHE A 8 -4.64 -0.99 18.55
CA PHE A 8 -4.91 -2.36 18.11
C PHE A 8 -5.65 -3.21 19.14
N GLY A 9 -5.81 -2.69 20.36
CA GLY A 9 -6.32 -3.46 21.49
C GLY A 9 -5.38 -4.60 21.85
N LEU A 10 -5.93 -5.80 22.01
CA LEU A 10 -5.18 -6.98 22.42
C LEU A 10 -4.76 -7.81 21.20
N LEU A 11 -3.47 -7.76 20.86
CA LEU A 11 -2.84 -8.60 19.85
C LEU A 11 -2.42 -9.93 20.48
N SER A 12 -2.97 -11.04 19.97
CA SER A 12 -2.65 -12.38 20.45
C SER A 12 -1.83 -13.14 19.42
N SER A 13 -0.81 -13.86 19.89
CA SER A 13 0.01 -14.71 19.04
C SER A 13 -0.74 -15.99 18.65
N GLY A 14 -0.63 -16.39 17.38
CA GLY A 14 -1.02 -17.70 16.87
C GLY A 14 -0.19 -18.85 17.47
N PRO A 15 -0.53 -20.11 17.14
CA PRO A 15 0.20 -21.29 17.62
C PRO A 15 1.68 -21.35 17.22
N ASP A 16 2.04 -20.64 16.16
CA ASP A 16 3.37 -20.52 15.58
C ASP A 16 4.14 -19.29 16.08
N GLY A 17 3.53 -18.47 16.95
CA GLY A 17 4.13 -17.23 17.46
C GLY A 17 3.80 -15.98 16.65
N SER A 18 3.21 -16.15 15.46
CA SER A 18 2.84 -15.04 14.57
C SER A 18 1.74 -14.16 15.16
N ILE A 19 1.73 -12.88 14.82
CA ILE A 19 0.61 -12.00 15.11
C ILE A 19 -0.10 -11.62 13.81
N PHE A 20 -1.42 -11.48 13.89
CA PHE A 20 -2.23 -10.99 12.79
C PHE A 20 -3.37 -10.13 13.34
N TRP A 21 -3.55 -8.96 12.74
CA TRP A 21 -4.66 -8.05 12.97
C TRP A 21 -5.14 -7.51 11.63
N SER A 22 -6.45 -7.31 11.48
CA SER A 22 -7.05 -6.84 10.25
C SER A 22 -8.27 -5.98 10.57
N GLU A 23 -8.38 -4.83 9.92
CA GLU A 23 -9.54 -3.94 10.00
C GLU A 23 -9.76 -3.21 8.68
N THR A 24 -11.00 -2.78 8.44
CA THR A 24 -11.33 -1.92 7.31
C THR A 24 -11.34 -0.46 7.75
N VAL A 25 -10.58 0.38 7.05
CA VAL A 25 -10.44 1.82 7.31
C VAL A 25 -11.00 2.62 6.14
N GLU A 26 -11.69 3.72 6.42
CA GLU A 26 -12.26 4.59 5.38
C GLU A 26 -11.19 5.57 4.85
N LEU A 27 -11.13 5.71 3.52
CA LEU A 27 -10.25 6.63 2.80
C LEU A 27 -11.07 7.40 1.75
N GLY A 28 -11.54 8.59 2.10
CA GLY A 28 -12.45 9.36 1.24
C GLY A 28 -13.74 8.57 0.98
N ASP A 29 -13.99 8.24 -0.29
CA ASP A 29 -15.16 7.48 -0.75
C ASP A 29 -14.88 5.96 -0.92
N GLN A 30 -13.71 5.48 -0.49
CA GLN A 30 -13.33 4.06 -0.56
C GLN A 30 -13.05 3.47 0.83
N SER A 31 -13.16 2.15 0.93
CA SER A 31 -12.78 1.40 2.13
C SER A 31 -11.53 0.58 1.83
N VAL A 32 -10.53 0.63 2.70
CA VAL A 32 -9.22 -0.02 2.55
C VAL A 32 -9.07 -1.09 3.61
N THR A 33 -8.63 -2.30 3.22
CA THR A 33 -8.27 -3.33 4.20
C THR A 33 -6.87 -3.04 4.72
N VAL A 34 -6.73 -2.94 6.04
CA VAL A 34 -5.44 -2.77 6.70
C VAL A 34 -5.13 -4.03 7.49
N ASP A 35 -4.01 -4.66 7.15
CA ASP A 35 -3.48 -5.81 7.85
C ASP A 35 -2.21 -5.42 8.62
N LEU A 36 -2.03 -5.99 9.80
CA LEU A 36 -0.78 -5.95 10.55
C LEU A 36 -0.36 -7.38 10.84
N THR A 37 0.88 -7.71 10.47
CA THR A 37 1.45 -9.05 10.65
C THR A 37 2.87 -8.98 11.17
N ALA A 38 3.29 -10.02 11.87
CA ALA A 38 4.69 -10.32 12.17
C ALA A 38 4.85 -11.82 12.41
N PRO A 39 5.97 -12.45 12.03
CA PRO A 39 6.22 -13.88 12.18
C PRO A 39 6.44 -14.29 13.64
N ASP A 40 7.00 -13.41 14.46
CA ASP A 40 7.22 -13.63 15.89
C ASP A 40 6.78 -12.37 16.66
N GLN A 41 5.92 -12.56 17.66
CA GLN A 41 5.48 -11.44 18.49
C GLN A 41 6.62 -10.79 19.29
N ASP A 42 7.69 -11.54 19.58
CA ASP A 42 8.79 -11.03 20.40
C ASP A 42 9.66 -10.02 19.62
N ASP A 43 9.52 -9.99 18.28
CA ASP A 43 10.15 -9.01 17.39
C ASP A 43 9.31 -7.73 17.23
N VAL A 44 8.12 -7.68 17.82
CA VAL A 44 7.19 -6.54 17.71
C VAL A 44 7.37 -5.58 18.88
N SER A 45 7.97 -4.43 18.59
CA SER A 45 8.17 -3.35 19.57
C SER A 45 6.93 -2.47 19.74
N ALA A 46 6.77 -1.86 20.92
CA ALA A 46 5.72 -0.85 21.14
C ALA A 46 5.84 0.33 20.16
N ASP A 47 7.06 0.80 19.91
CA ASP A 47 7.34 1.87 18.95
C ASP A 47 6.87 1.50 17.52
N ALA A 48 7.04 0.24 17.11
CA ALA A 48 6.53 -0.23 15.82
C ALA A 48 5.00 -0.12 15.74
N LEU A 49 4.29 -0.48 16.82
CA LEU A 49 2.84 -0.37 16.88
C LEU A 49 2.37 1.10 16.91
N ASP A 50 3.09 1.98 17.59
CA ASP A 50 2.78 3.41 17.58
C ASP A 50 2.94 4.01 16.17
N ILE A 51 4.01 3.63 15.46
CA ILE A 51 4.24 4.04 14.07
C ILE A 51 3.17 3.48 13.15
N ALA A 52 2.85 2.18 13.27
CA ALA A 52 1.79 1.54 12.50
C ALA A 52 0.46 2.27 12.68
N ALA A 53 0.06 2.55 13.93
CA ALA A 53 -1.15 3.31 14.23
C ALA A 53 -1.10 4.74 13.63
N SER A 54 0.08 5.38 13.64
CA SER A 54 0.27 6.70 13.01
C SER A 54 0.14 6.66 11.49
N LEU A 55 0.63 5.61 10.82
CA LEU A 55 0.46 5.43 9.37
C LEU A 55 -1.01 5.23 9.02
N ILE A 56 -1.73 4.41 9.79
CA ILE A 56 -3.17 4.17 9.59
C ILE A 56 -3.98 5.45 9.81
N ALA A 57 -3.72 6.17 10.91
CA ALA A 57 -4.40 7.43 11.19
C ALA A 57 -4.09 8.52 10.14
N GLY A 58 -2.94 8.43 9.47
CA GLY A 58 -2.49 9.33 8.41
C GLY A 58 -2.68 8.81 7.00
N LEU A 59 -3.53 7.80 6.78
CA LEU A 59 -3.61 7.05 5.51
C LEU A 59 -3.80 7.94 4.27
N GLU A 60 -4.57 9.03 4.37
CA GLU A 60 -4.73 10.01 3.27
C GLU A 60 -3.39 10.63 2.83
N ASN A 61 -2.52 10.98 3.79
CA ASN A 61 -1.21 11.53 3.48
C ASN A 61 -0.26 10.43 2.97
N VAL A 62 -0.41 9.19 3.47
CA VAL A 62 0.36 8.04 2.99
C VAL A 62 0.03 7.74 1.52
N ASP A 63 -1.25 7.72 1.15
CA ASP A 63 -1.72 7.55 -0.23
C ASP A 63 -1.16 8.65 -1.15
N ASP A 64 -1.21 9.91 -0.73
CA ASP A 64 -0.66 11.04 -1.49
C ASP A 64 0.87 10.94 -1.67
N VAL A 65 1.60 10.51 -0.64
CA VAL A 65 3.05 10.24 -0.74
C VAL A 65 3.35 9.09 -1.70
N ALA A 66 2.60 7.99 -1.63
CA ALA A 66 2.74 6.84 -2.52
C ALA A 66 2.49 7.23 -3.98
N ARG A 67 1.42 7.99 -4.27
CA ARG A 67 1.13 8.49 -5.63
C ARG A 67 2.22 9.40 -6.17
N ARG A 68 2.78 10.28 -5.34
CA ARG A 68 3.94 11.09 -5.75
C ARG A 68 5.18 10.23 -6.04
N GLY A 69 5.40 9.18 -5.26
CA GLY A 69 6.45 8.19 -5.51
C GLY A 69 6.28 7.54 -6.88
N MET A 70 5.08 7.02 -7.18
CA MET A 70 4.77 6.45 -8.50
C MET A 70 4.98 7.46 -9.63
N LEU A 71 4.47 8.68 -9.51
CA LEU A 71 4.62 9.72 -10.53
C LEU A 71 6.08 10.10 -10.79
N ALA A 72 6.96 9.98 -9.79
CA ALA A 72 8.39 10.24 -9.96
C ALA A 72 9.09 9.20 -10.84
N GLU A 73 8.51 8.01 -11.01
CA GLU A 73 9.08 6.91 -11.79
C GLU A 73 8.55 6.83 -13.24
N VAL A 74 7.56 7.63 -13.61
CA VAL A 74 6.90 7.61 -14.94
C VAL A 74 7.86 7.93 -16.10
N ASP A 75 8.90 8.73 -15.85
CA ASP A 75 9.90 9.05 -16.86
C ASP A 75 11.01 7.98 -16.98
N ASP A 76 11.06 7.02 -16.05
CA ASP A 76 12.02 5.91 -16.07
C ASP A 76 11.42 4.71 -16.81
N ARG A 77 11.93 4.44 -18.02
CA ARG A 77 11.46 3.33 -18.86
C ARG A 77 11.79 1.95 -18.32
N THR A 78 12.59 1.87 -17.26
CA THR A 78 12.94 0.63 -16.57
C THR A 78 12.18 0.47 -15.26
N SER A 79 11.28 1.41 -14.92
CA SER A 79 10.45 1.31 -13.74
C SER A 79 9.23 0.41 -13.99
N GLU A 80 8.85 -0.29 -12.94
CA GLU A 80 7.62 -1.10 -12.88
C GLU A 80 6.37 -0.23 -13.06
N VAL A 81 6.42 1.03 -12.61
CA VAL A 81 5.34 2.00 -12.83
C VAL A 81 5.11 2.26 -14.31
N THR A 82 6.18 2.48 -15.08
CA THR A 82 6.06 2.72 -16.52
C THR A 82 5.54 1.48 -17.23
N GLU A 83 6.04 0.29 -16.87
CA GLU A 83 5.54 -0.96 -17.45
C GLU A 83 4.07 -1.20 -17.12
N TYR A 84 3.65 -0.96 -15.88
CA TYR A 84 2.24 -1.04 -15.48
C TYR A 84 1.36 -0.11 -16.31
N ILE A 85 1.75 1.17 -16.46
CA ILE A 85 1.00 2.16 -17.24
C ILE A 85 0.82 1.68 -18.69
N LEU A 86 1.89 1.18 -19.32
CA LEU A 86 1.82 0.66 -20.69
C LEU A 86 0.89 -0.55 -20.80
N GLN A 87 0.91 -1.44 -19.81
CA GLN A 87 0.01 -2.60 -19.76
C GLN A 87 -1.45 -2.17 -19.64
N GLN A 88 -1.76 -1.20 -18.76
CA GLN A 88 -3.13 -0.66 -18.65
C GLN A 88 -3.60 0.01 -19.95
N GLN A 89 -2.72 0.78 -20.60
CA GLN A 89 -3.04 1.38 -21.89
C GLN A 89 -3.31 0.35 -22.98
N GLU A 90 -2.55 -0.75 -23.01
CA GLU A 90 -2.78 -1.85 -23.96
C GLU A 90 -4.06 -2.62 -23.64
N ALA A 91 -4.32 -2.92 -22.36
CA ALA A 91 -5.45 -3.71 -21.91
C ALA A 91 -6.78 -3.00 -22.16
N TYR A 92 -6.89 -1.71 -21.80
CA TYR A 92 -8.11 -0.93 -21.96
C TYR A 92 -8.24 -0.29 -23.35
N GLY A 93 -7.14 0.06 -24.01
CA GLY A 93 -7.15 0.69 -25.32
C GLY A 93 -8.06 1.92 -25.37
N ASP A 94 -9.05 1.89 -26.26
CA ASP A 94 -10.02 2.98 -26.44
C ASP A 94 -10.99 3.14 -25.25
N GLU A 95 -11.10 2.13 -24.37
CA GLU A 95 -11.97 2.14 -23.18
C GLU A 95 -11.28 2.71 -21.94
N LEU A 96 -10.00 3.11 -22.04
CA LEU A 96 -9.25 3.63 -20.89
C LEU A 96 -9.91 4.86 -20.29
N GLU A 97 -10.37 5.80 -21.11
CA GLU A 97 -11.03 7.03 -20.63
C GLU A 97 -12.30 6.76 -19.82
N ASP A 98 -12.95 5.61 -19.99
CA ASP A 98 -14.17 5.24 -19.27
C ASP A 98 -13.89 4.76 -17.83
N VAL A 99 -12.66 4.34 -17.53
CA VAL A 99 -12.25 3.87 -16.19
C VAL A 99 -11.46 4.92 -15.40
N LEU A 100 -11.03 6.00 -16.05
CA LEU A 100 -10.30 7.10 -15.41
C LEU A 100 -11.24 8.01 -14.61
N VAL A 101 -10.76 8.49 -13.46
CA VAL A 101 -11.50 9.43 -12.60
C VAL A 101 -11.45 10.87 -13.12
N ASP A 102 -10.42 11.21 -13.90
CA ASP A 102 -10.21 12.49 -14.56
C ASP A 102 -9.35 12.30 -15.81
N VAL A 103 -9.60 13.08 -16.86
CA VAL A 103 -8.84 13.03 -18.12
C VAL A 103 -8.19 14.38 -18.35
N SER A 104 -6.90 14.46 -18.03
CA SER A 104 -6.09 15.67 -18.20
C SER A 104 -5.34 15.73 -19.53
N GLY A 105 -5.27 14.60 -20.24
CA GLY A 105 -4.50 14.43 -21.48
C GLY A 105 -3.09 13.89 -21.25
N ASP A 106 -2.73 13.60 -20.00
CA ASP A 106 -1.54 12.84 -19.62
C ASP A 106 -1.98 11.51 -19.03
N ALA A 107 -2.01 10.48 -19.87
CA ALA A 107 -2.53 9.17 -19.50
C ALA A 107 -1.79 8.55 -18.31
N ALA A 108 -0.48 8.80 -18.17
CA ALA A 108 0.28 8.28 -17.03
C ALA A 108 -0.21 8.91 -15.73
N VAL A 109 -0.35 10.24 -15.72
CA VAL A 109 -0.88 10.98 -14.56
C VAL A 109 -2.32 10.56 -14.25
N ASP A 110 -3.15 10.43 -15.29
CA ASP A 110 -4.56 10.10 -15.17
C ASP A 110 -4.75 8.67 -14.61
N ILE A 111 -3.96 7.69 -15.09
CA ILE A 111 -3.95 6.32 -14.56
C ILE A 111 -3.56 6.32 -13.08
N ILE A 112 -2.42 6.93 -12.70
CA ILE A 112 -1.97 6.95 -11.30
C ILE A 112 -2.98 7.63 -10.37
N ARG A 113 -3.68 8.66 -10.84
CA ARG A 113 -4.76 9.30 -10.08
C ARG A 113 -6.01 8.43 -9.93
N SER A 114 -6.26 7.57 -10.90
CA SER A 114 -7.44 6.70 -10.95
C SER A 114 -7.26 5.40 -10.17
N LEU A 115 -6.03 5.05 -9.79
CA LEU A 115 -5.75 3.89 -8.96
C LEU A 115 -6.50 3.94 -7.63
N ARG A 116 -7.05 2.80 -7.23
CA ARG A 116 -7.68 2.56 -5.93
C ARG A 116 -6.68 1.91 -5.00
N LEU A 117 -6.64 2.34 -3.74
CA LEU A 117 -5.87 1.69 -2.69
C LEU A 117 -6.68 0.49 -2.18
N MET A 118 -6.23 -0.71 -2.50
CA MET A 118 -6.92 -1.96 -2.19
C MET A 118 -6.66 -2.40 -0.76
N SER A 119 -5.38 -2.38 -0.37
CA SER A 119 -4.95 -2.78 0.96
C SER A 119 -3.68 -2.05 1.40
N MET A 120 -3.46 -2.06 2.71
CA MET A 120 -2.18 -1.71 3.34
C MET A 120 -1.78 -2.84 4.28
N THR A 121 -0.64 -3.47 4.03
CA THR A 121 -0.06 -4.49 4.92
C THR A 121 1.09 -3.89 5.71
N ILE A 122 1.05 -3.97 7.03
CA ILE A 122 2.12 -3.53 7.94
C ILE A 122 2.90 -4.74 8.42
N LEU A 123 4.23 -4.69 8.26
CA LEU A 123 5.20 -5.69 8.70
C LEU A 123 5.85 -5.20 10.00
N ALA A 124 5.22 -5.53 11.13
CA ALA A 124 5.52 -4.88 12.41
C ALA A 124 6.90 -5.25 12.99
N ASP A 125 7.52 -6.33 12.51
CA ASP A 125 8.88 -6.76 12.83
C ASP A 125 9.97 -5.99 12.07
N GLU A 126 9.64 -5.34 10.95
CA GLU A 126 10.62 -4.63 10.10
C GLU A 126 10.93 -3.20 10.59
N HIS A 127 10.56 -2.88 11.83
CA HIS A 127 10.81 -1.56 12.39
C HIS A 127 12.32 -1.27 12.55
N GLY A 128 12.81 -0.34 11.72
CA GLY A 128 14.22 0.07 11.70
C GLY A 128 15.12 -0.80 10.81
N GLY A 129 14.53 -1.73 10.05
CA GLY A 129 15.19 -2.53 9.02
C GLY A 129 15.39 -1.79 7.70
N SER A 130 15.94 -2.52 6.72
CA SER A 130 16.01 -2.08 5.31
C SER A 130 14.86 -2.62 4.46
N GLU A 131 14.09 -3.55 5.00
CA GLU A 131 12.90 -4.11 4.36
C GLU A 131 11.72 -3.14 4.54
N PRO A 132 10.68 -3.25 3.71
CA PRO A 132 9.50 -2.40 3.86
C PRO A 132 8.82 -2.63 5.21
N PHE A 133 8.45 -1.54 5.86
CA PHE A 133 7.62 -1.57 7.05
C PHE A 133 6.12 -1.63 6.70
N ALA A 134 5.73 -1.08 5.56
CA ALA A 134 4.38 -1.18 5.04
C ALA A 134 4.38 -1.35 3.52
N VAL A 135 3.38 -2.06 3.01
CA VAL A 135 3.16 -2.30 1.59
C VAL A 135 1.74 -1.85 1.24
N LEU A 136 1.61 -0.96 0.27
CA LEU A 136 0.32 -0.50 -0.24
C LEU A 136 0.05 -1.14 -1.59
N GLU A 137 -1.12 -1.73 -1.76
CA GLU A 137 -1.54 -2.37 -3.00
C GLU A 137 -2.53 -1.48 -3.76
N TYR A 138 -2.21 -1.16 -5.01
CA TYR A 138 -3.00 -0.31 -5.87
C TYR A 138 -3.47 -1.04 -7.12
N ALA A 139 -4.73 -0.83 -7.50
CA ALA A 139 -5.29 -1.38 -8.73
C ALA A 139 -6.12 -0.32 -9.47
N LEU A 140 -6.09 -0.32 -10.80
CA LEU A 140 -7.03 0.48 -11.60
C LEU A 140 -8.43 -0.14 -11.58
N ASP A 141 -8.49 -1.48 -11.68
CA ASP A 141 -9.71 -2.26 -11.51
C ASP A 141 -9.68 -3.03 -10.19
N ALA A 142 -10.54 -2.61 -9.25
CA ALA A 142 -10.69 -3.23 -7.95
C ALA A 142 -11.23 -4.69 -7.98
N THR A 143 -11.62 -5.20 -9.15
CA THR A 143 -12.09 -6.58 -9.33
C THR A 143 -11.01 -7.53 -9.82
N THR A 144 -9.85 -7.02 -10.24
CA THR A 144 -8.70 -7.80 -10.70
C THR A 144 -7.61 -7.78 -9.63
N THR A 145 -7.00 -8.94 -9.36
CA THR A 145 -5.90 -9.09 -8.41
C THR A 145 -4.54 -9.25 -9.06
N ASP A 146 -4.51 -9.52 -10.37
CA ASP A 146 -3.28 -9.81 -11.12
C ASP A 146 -2.57 -8.54 -11.60
N ASP A 147 -3.28 -7.41 -11.73
CA ASP A 147 -2.75 -6.16 -12.26
C ASP A 147 -2.67 -5.08 -11.16
N VAL A 148 -1.75 -5.27 -10.21
CA VAL A 148 -1.56 -4.36 -9.08
C VAL A 148 -0.14 -3.78 -9.00
N LEU A 149 -0.06 -2.56 -8.49
CA LEU A 149 1.19 -1.92 -8.08
C LEU A 149 1.34 -2.01 -6.56
N LEU A 150 2.49 -2.47 -6.11
CA LEU A 150 2.90 -2.52 -4.71
C LEU A 150 3.86 -1.36 -4.42
N VAL A 151 3.48 -0.49 -3.48
CA VAL A 151 4.33 0.60 -3.00
C VAL A 151 4.87 0.25 -1.62
N ASN A 152 6.18 0.08 -1.55
CA ASN A 152 6.92 -0.28 -0.34
C ASN A 152 7.31 0.98 0.42
N LEU A 153 6.96 1.05 1.70
CA LEU A 153 7.24 2.18 2.58
C LEU A 153 8.17 1.81 3.73
N GLY A 154 9.02 2.76 4.10
CA GLY A 154 9.73 2.73 5.38
C GLY A 154 8.82 3.06 6.56
N SER A 155 9.33 2.84 7.77
CA SER A 155 8.63 3.19 9.02
C SER A 155 8.40 4.71 9.19
N ASP A 156 9.12 5.54 8.46
CA ASP A 156 8.89 6.99 8.40
C ASP A 156 7.83 7.41 7.38
N GLY A 157 7.20 6.45 6.70
CA GLY A 157 6.21 6.67 5.64
C GLY A 157 6.82 7.09 4.29
N SER A 158 8.15 7.06 4.14
CA SER A 158 8.80 7.34 2.86
C SER A 158 8.72 6.16 1.89
N VAL A 159 8.55 6.44 0.59
CA VAL A 159 8.57 5.41 -0.45
C VAL A 159 10.00 4.88 -0.63
N GLN A 160 10.15 3.57 -0.50
CA GLN A 160 11.41 2.84 -0.73
C GLN A 160 11.51 2.29 -2.15
N SER A 161 10.42 1.73 -2.67
CA SER A 161 10.32 1.22 -4.04
C SER A 161 8.86 1.07 -4.49
N VAL A 162 8.66 1.00 -5.79
CA VAL A 162 7.41 0.56 -6.41
C VAL A 162 7.68 -0.67 -7.27
N MET A 163 6.81 -1.67 -7.19
CA MET A 163 6.92 -2.89 -7.98
C MET A 163 5.56 -3.39 -8.46
N SER A 164 5.51 -4.15 -9.54
CA SER A 164 4.32 -4.90 -9.90
C SER A 164 4.23 -6.20 -9.07
N ALA A 165 3.03 -6.73 -8.88
CA ALA A 165 2.87 -8.09 -8.35
C ALA A 165 3.06 -9.11 -9.49
N ASP A 166 3.96 -10.08 -9.30
CA ASP A 166 4.20 -11.22 -10.21
C ASP A 166 3.12 -12.33 -10.10
#